data_AF-T1ZB57-F1
#
_entry.id   AF-T1ZB57-F1
#
_cell.length_a   1.000
_cell.length_b   1.000
_cell.length_c   1.000
_cell.angle_alpha   90.00
_cell.angle_beta   90.00
_cell.angle_gamma   90.00
#
_symmetry.space_group_name_H-M   'P 1'
#
loop_
_entity.id
_entity.type
_entity.pdbx_description
1 polymer ?
#
loop_
_entity_poly.entity_id
_entity_poly.type
_entity_poly.pdbx_seq_one_letter_code
_entity_poly.pdbx_strand_id
1 'polypeptide(L)'
;MGLFDFFKKKSSSEETPIEDGDKTVVKSEDIDDSAPGWEAIDAEFDRLYPDQPNPLHYGTVVKYMFGGPDPLDGISVYDAGDFWHFVSYGLSELYTKESTDSEYSGYGIELTFKLKKSTNDEEEIKNGCGLLQYVARYIFKTGKVVLPEEYIYMKQTVGIDIQQKSKLTGFLTASDNLAKPLDTPHGKVEFVTLIGATDAELRSVYESETSKLEVRKLLQELGNQITDYNRQSLV
;
A
#
# COMPACT_ATOMS: atom_id res chain seq x y z
N MET A 1 12.69 -17.19 15.85
CA MET A 1 13.43 -17.62 14.64
C MET A 1 13.09 -16.63 13.55
N GLY A 2 14.10 -16.06 12.90
CA GLY A 2 13.92 -14.95 11.98
C GLY A 2 13.45 -15.42 10.61
N LEU A 3 12.87 -14.51 9.83
CA LEU A 3 12.40 -14.69 8.44
C LEU A 3 13.45 -15.27 7.47
N PHE A 4 14.72 -15.38 7.88
CA PHE A 4 15.84 -15.84 7.06
C PHE A 4 16.36 -17.24 7.41
N ASP A 5 15.80 -17.92 8.43
CA ASP A 5 16.28 -19.25 8.84
C ASP A 5 15.84 -20.40 7.89
N PHE A 6 14.98 -20.12 6.90
CA PHE A 6 14.45 -21.13 5.98
C PHE A 6 15.41 -21.53 4.83
N PHE A 7 16.47 -20.75 4.58
CA PHE A 7 17.36 -20.94 3.41
C PHE A 7 18.69 -21.65 3.71
N LYS A 8 18.74 -22.56 4.70
CA LYS A 8 19.85 -23.52 4.80
C LYS A 8 19.67 -24.66 3.80
N LYS A 9 20.27 -24.48 2.62
CA LYS A 9 20.43 -25.48 1.56
C LYS A 9 20.97 -26.80 2.13
N LYS A 10 20.22 -27.89 1.94
CA LYS A 10 20.66 -29.26 2.20
C LYS A 10 21.63 -29.67 1.08
N SER A 11 22.88 -29.96 1.43
CA SER A 11 23.89 -30.46 0.50
C SER A 11 23.88 -31.99 0.46
N SER A 12 23.55 -32.56 -0.69
CA SER A 12 23.93 -33.89 -1.21
C SER A 12 23.09 -34.10 -2.47
N SER A 13 23.58 -34.55 -3.62
CA SER A 13 24.60 -35.56 -3.87
C SER A 13 25.02 -35.55 -5.35
N GLU A 14 26.31 -35.79 -5.57
CA GLU A 14 26.93 -36.61 -6.63
C GLU A 14 26.63 -36.27 -8.10
N GLU A 15 27.64 -35.66 -8.73
CA GLU A 15 27.83 -35.62 -10.18
C GLU A 15 28.12 -37.03 -10.72
N THR A 16 27.45 -37.42 -11.80
CA THR A 16 27.90 -38.48 -12.71
C THR A 16 27.87 -37.98 -14.16
N PRO A 17 28.78 -38.42 -15.04
CA PRO A 17 28.99 -37.80 -16.35
C PRO A 17 27.93 -38.22 -17.38
N ILE A 18 27.69 -37.31 -18.30
CA ILE A 18 26.71 -37.35 -19.39
C ILE A 18 27.03 -38.46 -20.40
N GLU A 19 26.02 -39.25 -20.77
CA GLU A 19 25.94 -39.88 -22.10
C GLU A 19 24.74 -39.33 -22.88
N ASP A 20 24.98 -39.20 -24.18
CA ASP A 20 24.28 -38.41 -25.18
C ASP A 20 22.94 -39.04 -25.63
N GLY A 21 21.96 -38.18 -25.95
CA GLY A 21 20.82 -38.56 -26.78
C GLY A 21 19.51 -38.92 -26.07
N ASP A 22 18.80 -37.93 -25.53
CA ASP A 22 17.37 -37.79 -25.78
C ASP A 22 16.93 -36.34 -25.48
N LYS A 23 16.00 -35.81 -26.27
CA LYS A 23 15.46 -34.46 -26.08
C LYS A 23 14.69 -34.44 -24.77
N THR A 24 15.32 -33.98 -23.69
CA THR A 24 14.61 -33.51 -22.51
C THR A 24 13.84 -32.25 -22.88
N VAL A 25 12.59 -32.44 -23.33
CA VAL A 25 11.57 -31.40 -23.21
C VAL A 25 11.40 -31.22 -21.70
N VAL A 26 12.08 -30.22 -21.16
CA VAL A 26 11.74 -29.68 -19.85
C VAL A 26 10.28 -29.22 -20.00
N LYS A 27 9.35 -29.99 -19.41
CA LYS A 27 8.02 -29.48 -19.15
C LYS A 27 8.24 -28.21 -18.34
N SER A 28 7.93 -27.07 -18.93
CA SER A 28 7.67 -25.86 -18.16
C SER A 28 6.64 -26.28 -17.11
N GLU A 29 7.04 -26.29 -15.85
CA GLU A 29 6.09 -26.28 -14.75
C GLU A 29 5.12 -25.14 -15.07
N ASP A 30 3.82 -25.43 -15.14
CA ASP A 30 2.79 -24.43 -15.37
C ASP A 30 2.98 -23.37 -14.29
N ILE A 31 3.61 -22.24 -14.64
CA ILE A 31 3.72 -21.10 -13.74
C ILE A 31 2.29 -20.63 -13.60
N ASP A 32 1.72 -20.87 -12.44
CA ASP A 32 0.43 -20.33 -12.06
C ASP A 32 0.58 -18.82 -11.96
N ASP A 33 0.36 -18.15 -13.09
CA ASP A 33 0.38 -16.69 -13.22
C ASP A 33 -0.86 -16.04 -12.56
N SER A 34 -1.68 -16.82 -11.83
CA SER A 34 -2.84 -16.27 -11.13
C SER A 34 -2.44 -15.35 -9.98
N ALA A 35 -3.25 -14.31 -9.77
CA ALA A 35 -3.07 -13.36 -8.69
C ALA A 35 -4.42 -13.09 -8.01
N PRO A 36 -5.03 -14.08 -7.33
CA PRO A 36 -6.39 -13.97 -6.82
C PRO A 36 -6.55 -12.87 -5.75
N GLY A 37 -5.49 -12.53 -5.01
CA GLY A 37 -5.51 -11.38 -4.11
C GLY A 37 -5.52 -10.05 -4.87
N TRP A 38 -4.76 -9.97 -5.96
CA TRP A 38 -4.79 -8.82 -6.87
C TRP A 38 -6.16 -8.66 -7.53
N GLU A 39 -6.71 -9.74 -8.09
CA GLU A 39 -8.02 -9.77 -8.73
C GLU A 39 -9.15 -9.35 -7.79
N ALA A 40 -9.05 -9.69 -6.50
CA ALA A 40 -10.02 -9.28 -5.49
C ALA A 40 -9.99 -7.76 -5.26
N ILE A 41 -8.80 -7.15 -5.26
CA ILE A 41 -8.64 -5.69 -5.15
C ILE A 41 -9.17 -5.01 -6.43
N ASP A 42 -8.81 -5.52 -7.61
CA ASP A 42 -9.31 -5.01 -8.88
C ASP A 42 -10.84 -5.05 -8.95
N ALA A 43 -11.46 -6.16 -8.56
CA ALA A 43 -12.91 -6.30 -8.56
C ALA A 43 -13.63 -5.24 -7.68
N GLU A 44 -13.03 -4.87 -6.54
CA GLU A 44 -13.59 -3.83 -5.68
C GLU A 44 -13.45 -2.43 -6.30
N PHE A 45 -12.34 -2.16 -6.97
CA PHE A 45 -12.14 -0.87 -7.63
C PHE A 45 -12.88 -0.75 -8.97
N ASP A 46 -13.10 -1.86 -9.69
CA ASP A 46 -14.03 -1.95 -10.82
C ASP A 46 -15.47 -1.66 -10.38
N ARG A 47 -15.87 -2.12 -9.18
CA ARG A 47 -17.18 -1.78 -8.60
C ARG A 47 -17.31 -0.28 -8.33
N LEU A 48 -16.22 0.39 -7.94
CA LEU A 48 -16.19 1.84 -7.68
C LEU A 48 -16.13 2.65 -8.98
N TYR A 49 -15.39 2.17 -9.97
CA TYR A 49 -15.07 2.89 -11.20
C TYR A 49 -15.29 2.01 -12.45
N PRO A 50 -16.53 1.57 -12.72
CA PRO A 50 -16.82 0.60 -13.79
C PRO A 50 -16.48 1.11 -15.20
N ASP A 51 -16.40 2.43 -15.37
CA ASP A 51 -16.06 3.07 -16.65
C ASP A 51 -14.53 3.23 -16.84
N GLN A 52 -13.71 2.77 -15.89
CA GLN A 52 -12.25 2.89 -15.91
C GLN A 52 -11.56 1.50 -15.82
N PRO A 53 -11.78 0.58 -16.78
CA PRO A 53 -11.18 -0.76 -16.75
C PRO A 53 -9.66 -0.78 -16.96
N ASN A 54 -9.05 0.37 -17.24
CA ASN A 54 -7.61 0.53 -17.41
C ASN A 54 -7.17 1.83 -16.70
N PRO A 55 -7.13 1.85 -15.36
CA PRO A 55 -6.66 3.02 -14.61
C PRO A 55 -5.17 3.28 -14.90
N LEU A 56 -4.67 4.44 -14.48
CA LEU A 56 -3.23 4.63 -14.42
C LEU A 56 -2.66 3.62 -13.42
N HIS A 57 -1.64 2.87 -13.82
CA HIS A 57 -1.01 1.85 -12.98
C HIS A 57 0.51 2.03 -12.93
N TYR A 58 1.07 2.04 -11.73
CA TYR A 58 2.49 2.16 -11.47
C TYR A 58 2.99 0.88 -10.81
N GLY A 59 3.82 0.12 -11.53
CA GLY A 59 4.48 -1.07 -11.01
C GLY A 59 5.95 -0.82 -10.66
N THR A 60 6.55 -1.75 -9.93
CA THR A 60 7.99 -1.74 -9.66
C THR A 60 8.80 -2.27 -10.84
N VAL A 61 9.97 -1.68 -11.08
CA VAL A 61 10.92 -2.20 -12.11
C VAL A 61 11.51 -3.54 -11.67
N VAL A 62 11.80 -3.67 -10.37
CA VAL A 62 12.26 -4.91 -9.74
C VAL A 62 11.35 -5.16 -8.56
N LYS A 63 10.61 -6.28 -8.56
CA LYS A 63 9.72 -6.65 -7.45
C LYS A 63 10.49 -6.78 -6.15
N TYR A 64 9.82 -6.49 -5.04
CA TYR A 64 10.42 -6.58 -3.71
C TYR A 64 10.95 -7.98 -3.40
N MET A 65 10.21 -9.02 -3.79
CA MET A 65 10.62 -10.42 -3.61
C MET A 65 11.95 -10.76 -4.31
N PHE A 66 12.35 -9.99 -5.33
CA PHE A 66 13.61 -10.13 -6.05
C PHE A 66 14.69 -9.15 -5.58
N GLY A 67 14.50 -8.54 -4.41
CA GLY A 67 15.46 -7.59 -3.81
C GLY A 67 15.28 -6.14 -4.28
N GLY A 68 14.15 -5.80 -4.90
CA GLY A 68 13.77 -4.42 -5.19
C GLY A 68 13.57 -3.59 -3.91
N PRO A 69 13.67 -2.25 -3.98
CA PRO A 69 13.56 -1.38 -2.80
C PRO A 69 12.11 -1.12 -2.37
N ASP A 70 11.14 -1.39 -3.23
CA ASP A 70 9.76 -0.92 -3.14
C ASP A 70 8.79 -2.10 -2.92
N PRO A 71 8.13 -2.19 -1.75
CA PRO A 71 7.30 -3.35 -1.38
C PRO A 71 5.95 -3.45 -2.09
N LEU A 72 5.38 -2.33 -2.54
CA LEU A 72 4.12 -2.39 -3.28
C LEU A 72 4.44 -2.78 -4.72
N ASP A 73 3.97 -3.94 -5.15
CA ASP A 73 4.14 -4.44 -6.51
C ASP A 73 3.40 -3.55 -7.54
N GLY A 74 2.29 -2.93 -7.11
CA GLY A 74 1.48 -2.06 -7.95
C GLY A 74 0.79 -0.95 -7.15
N ILE A 75 0.49 0.15 -7.84
CA ILE A 75 -0.39 1.23 -7.36
C ILE A 75 -1.28 1.65 -8.53
N SER A 76 -2.59 1.49 -8.38
CA SER A 76 -3.59 1.95 -9.36
C SER A 76 -4.15 3.31 -8.94
N VAL A 77 -4.42 4.17 -9.91
CA VAL A 77 -4.90 5.55 -9.71
C VAL A 77 -6.11 5.80 -10.60
N TYR A 78 -7.25 6.04 -9.97
CA TYR A 78 -8.54 6.26 -10.60
C TYR A 78 -8.94 7.73 -10.57
N ASP A 79 -9.61 8.18 -11.62
CA ASP A 79 -10.24 9.50 -11.68
C ASP A 79 -11.62 9.45 -10.98
N ALA A 80 -11.73 10.05 -9.79
CA ALA A 80 -13.00 10.11 -9.04
C ALA A 80 -13.78 11.42 -9.28
N GLY A 81 -13.50 12.13 -10.39
CA GLY A 81 -14.06 13.45 -10.69
C GLY A 81 -13.23 14.56 -10.04
N ASP A 82 -13.52 14.89 -8.79
CA ASP A 82 -12.89 16.02 -8.07
C ASP A 82 -11.53 15.67 -7.42
N PHE A 83 -11.20 14.38 -7.35
CA PHE A 83 -9.96 13.87 -6.75
C PHE A 83 -9.45 12.62 -7.49
N TRP A 84 -8.19 12.29 -7.27
CA TRP A 84 -7.56 11.03 -7.65
C TRP A 84 -7.68 10.03 -6.49
N HIS A 85 -8.11 8.81 -6.76
CA HIS A 85 -8.18 7.72 -5.77
C HIS A 85 -7.12 6.67 -6.06
N PHE A 86 -6.17 6.52 -5.15
CA PHE A 86 -5.07 5.56 -5.23
C PHE A 86 -5.40 4.31 -4.43
N VAL A 87 -4.94 3.16 -4.90
CA VAL A 87 -4.93 1.90 -4.16
C VAL A 87 -3.62 1.17 -4.38
N SER A 88 -3.05 0.64 -3.30
CA SER A 88 -1.83 -0.17 -3.34
C SER A 88 -2.12 -1.65 -3.52
N TYR A 89 -1.10 -2.36 -3.99
CA TYR A 89 -1.04 -3.81 -4.12
C TYR A 89 0.31 -4.26 -3.57
N GLY A 90 0.34 -5.01 -2.47
CA GLY A 90 1.57 -5.65 -1.96
C GLY A 90 1.72 -5.67 -0.45
N LEU A 91 0.80 -5.06 0.30
CA LEU A 91 0.72 -5.26 1.75
C LEU A 91 -0.11 -6.51 2.09
N SER A 92 -1.06 -6.85 1.23
CA SER A 92 -1.76 -8.13 1.22
C SER A 92 -1.03 -9.17 0.36
N GLU A 93 -1.43 -10.43 0.47
CA GLU A 93 -0.90 -11.52 -0.35
C GLU A 93 -1.59 -11.58 -1.71
N LEU A 94 -0.91 -11.08 -2.74
CA LEU A 94 -1.48 -10.92 -4.08
C LEU A 94 -1.56 -12.24 -4.87
N TYR A 95 -0.54 -13.09 -4.74
CA TYR A 95 -0.35 -14.28 -5.59
C TYR A 95 -0.67 -15.56 -4.86
N THR A 96 -0.06 -15.79 -3.70
CA THR A 96 -0.21 -17.02 -2.92
C THR A 96 -0.23 -16.70 -1.43
N LYS A 97 -0.84 -17.57 -0.63
CA LYS A 97 -0.77 -17.51 0.84
C LYS A 97 0.62 -17.93 1.32
N GLU A 98 1.36 -17.00 1.93
CA GLU A 98 2.70 -17.20 2.48
C GLU A 98 2.73 -17.13 4.03
N SER A 99 1.91 -16.26 4.61
CA SER A 99 1.76 -16.04 6.04
C SER A 99 1.02 -17.22 6.69
N THR A 100 1.42 -17.55 7.92
CA THR A 100 0.77 -18.62 8.70
C THR A 100 -0.57 -18.21 9.31
N ASP A 101 -0.91 -16.93 9.25
CA ASP A 101 -2.19 -16.42 9.73
C ASP A 101 -3.27 -16.79 8.70
N SER A 102 -4.26 -17.59 9.12
CA SER A 102 -5.36 -18.02 8.26
C SER A 102 -6.50 -17.00 8.17
N GLU A 103 -6.52 -15.99 9.05
CA GLU A 103 -7.57 -14.96 9.07
C GLU A 103 -7.22 -13.79 8.15
N TYR A 104 -5.96 -13.35 8.12
CA TYR A 104 -5.54 -12.17 7.37
C TYR A 104 -4.61 -12.50 6.20
N SER A 105 -4.81 -11.77 5.10
CA SER A 105 -3.94 -11.83 3.93
C SER A 105 -2.75 -10.90 4.12
N GLY A 106 -1.54 -11.45 4.24
CA GLY A 106 -0.31 -10.67 4.47
C GLY A 106 -0.40 -9.81 5.74
N TYR A 107 -0.24 -8.48 5.59
CA TYR A 107 -0.44 -7.50 6.67
C TYR A 107 -1.92 -7.20 6.95
N GLY A 108 -2.85 -7.80 6.23
CA GLY A 108 -4.29 -7.65 6.39
C GLY A 108 -4.85 -6.33 5.86
N ILE A 109 -4.04 -5.53 5.18
CA ILE A 109 -4.43 -4.22 4.67
C ILE A 109 -3.92 -3.95 3.26
N GLU A 110 -4.56 -3.01 2.58
CA GLU A 110 -3.96 -2.19 1.51
C GLU A 110 -4.15 -0.71 1.84
N LEU A 111 -3.24 0.13 1.35
CA LEU A 111 -3.30 1.57 1.53
C LEU A 111 -4.10 2.20 0.40
N THR A 112 -4.95 3.16 0.76
CA THR A 112 -5.57 4.07 -0.21
C THR A 112 -5.18 5.51 0.07
N PHE A 113 -5.31 6.36 -0.94
CA PHE A 113 -5.07 7.80 -0.81
C PHE A 113 -6.04 8.54 -1.73
N LYS A 114 -6.62 9.65 -1.25
CA LYS A 114 -7.53 10.49 -2.04
C LYS A 114 -6.91 11.86 -2.14
N LEU A 115 -6.53 12.28 -3.34
CA LEU A 115 -5.84 13.54 -3.59
C LEU A 115 -6.70 14.48 -4.43
N LYS A 116 -7.02 15.66 -3.90
CA LYS A 116 -7.73 16.68 -4.67
C LYS A 116 -6.94 17.06 -5.92
N LYS A 117 -7.63 17.15 -7.06
CA LYS A 117 -7.00 17.57 -8.32
C LYS A 117 -6.43 18.99 -8.25
N SER A 118 -5.38 19.21 -9.02
CA SER A 118 -4.56 20.42 -9.06
C SER A 118 -4.04 20.68 -10.47
N THR A 119 -3.25 21.74 -10.67
CA THR A 119 -2.64 22.02 -11.97
C THR A 119 -1.43 21.14 -12.29
N ASN A 120 -0.87 20.42 -11.31
CA ASN A 120 0.35 19.61 -11.44
C ASN A 120 0.07 18.12 -11.24
N ASP A 121 -1.11 17.65 -11.63
CA ASP A 121 -1.62 16.33 -11.29
C ASP A 121 -0.67 15.19 -11.66
N GLU A 122 -0.01 15.22 -12.81
CA GLU A 122 0.91 14.15 -13.21
C GLU A 122 2.09 13.98 -12.23
N GLU A 123 2.66 15.10 -11.76
CA GLU A 123 3.78 15.08 -10.81
C GLU A 123 3.29 14.67 -9.42
N GLU A 124 2.14 15.17 -9.00
CA GLU A 124 1.57 14.82 -7.69
C GLU A 124 1.05 13.39 -7.62
N ILE A 125 0.61 12.81 -8.74
CA ILE A 125 0.28 11.38 -8.81
C ILE A 125 1.52 10.52 -8.58
N LYS A 126 2.63 10.84 -9.23
CA LYS A 126 3.91 10.13 -9.02
C LYS A 126 4.40 10.30 -7.58
N ASN A 127 4.25 11.51 -7.02
CA ASN A 127 4.56 11.78 -5.62
C ASN A 127 3.67 10.95 -4.67
N GLY A 128 2.37 10.89 -4.90
CA GLY A 128 1.41 10.05 -4.16
C GLY A 128 1.81 8.57 -4.14
N CYS A 129 2.24 8.03 -5.30
CA CYS A 129 2.77 6.67 -5.38
C CYS A 129 4.03 6.49 -4.49
N GLY A 130 4.93 7.47 -4.50
CA GLY A 130 6.12 7.49 -3.65
C GLY A 130 5.80 7.54 -2.15
N LEU A 131 4.76 8.28 -1.76
CA LEU A 131 4.28 8.36 -0.37
C LEU A 131 3.70 7.01 0.09
N LEU A 132 2.91 6.33 -0.74
CA LEU A 132 2.40 4.98 -0.44
C LEU A 132 3.55 3.98 -0.26
N GLN A 133 4.53 3.98 -1.17
CA GLN A 133 5.73 3.14 -1.03
C GLN A 133 6.52 3.47 0.23
N TYR A 134 6.59 4.74 0.64
CA TYR A 134 7.25 5.14 1.88
C TYR A 134 6.60 4.50 3.11
N VAL A 135 5.26 4.53 3.20
CA VAL A 135 4.54 3.89 4.29
C VAL A 135 4.67 2.37 4.24
N ALA A 136 4.58 1.77 3.05
CA ALA A 136 4.78 0.33 2.89
C ALA A 136 6.18 -0.11 3.33
N ARG A 137 7.24 0.61 2.96
CA ARG A 137 8.62 0.35 3.44
C ARG A 137 8.72 0.40 4.96
N TYR A 138 8.01 1.32 5.62
CA TYR A 138 7.96 1.37 7.08
C TYR A 138 7.33 0.10 7.66
N ILE A 139 6.18 -0.32 7.13
CA ILE A 139 5.46 -1.53 7.58
C ILE A 139 6.36 -2.77 7.41
N PHE A 140 6.92 -2.96 6.21
CA PHE A 140 7.82 -4.09 5.92
C PHE A 140 9.07 -4.11 6.82
N LYS A 141 9.68 -2.94 7.05
CA LYS A 141 10.89 -2.84 7.88
C LYS A 141 10.64 -3.11 9.36
N THR A 142 9.46 -2.75 9.87
CA THR A 142 9.18 -2.75 11.32
C THR A 142 8.22 -3.85 11.77
N GLY A 143 7.46 -4.43 10.84
CA GLY A 143 6.34 -5.31 11.12
C GLY A 143 5.13 -4.59 11.77
N LYS A 144 5.16 -3.26 11.89
CA LYS A 144 4.09 -2.48 12.51
C LYS A 144 3.09 -2.05 11.44
N VAL A 145 1.92 -2.68 11.47
CA VAL A 145 0.79 -2.34 10.60
C VAL A 145 0.21 -0.99 11.03
N VAL A 146 -0.17 -0.16 10.07
CA VAL A 146 -0.91 1.08 10.31
C VAL A 146 -2.40 0.77 10.23
N LEU A 147 -3.14 1.11 11.29
CA LEU A 147 -4.57 0.83 11.39
C LEU A 147 -5.41 2.11 11.25
N PRO A 148 -6.73 2.02 11.03
CA PRO A 148 -7.63 3.16 11.12
C PRO A 148 -7.57 3.87 12.48
N GLU A 149 -7.83 5.18 12.46
CA GLU A 149 -7.81 6.06 13.65
C GLU A 149 -6.43 6.17 14.31
N GLU A 150 -5.37 6.09 13.51
CA GLU A 150 -3.99 6.32 13.90
C GLU A 150 -3.41 7.53 13.16
N TYR A 151 -2.10 7.73 13.30
CA TYR A 151 -1.37 8.81 12.65
C TYR A 151 0.03 8.35 12.22
N ILE A 152 0.53 8.93 11.14
CA ILE A 152 1.88 8.74 10.64
C ILE A 152 2.61 10.07 10.76
N TYR A 153 3.36 10.24 11.85
CA TYR A 153 4.16 11.44 12.08
C TYR A 153 5.57 11.25 11.52
N MET A 154 5.80 11.76 10.32
CA MET A 154 7.07 11.65 9.59
C MET A 154 8.18 12.56 10.15
N LYS A 155 7.84 13.52 11.03
CA LYS A 155 8.74 14.54 11.63
C LYS A 155 9.54 15.35 10.61
N GLN A 156 9.10 15.36 9.35
CA GLN A 156 9.68 16.18 8.31
C GLN A 156 9.21 17.62 8.45
N THR A 157 10.10 18.56 8.13
CA THR A 157 9.85 20.00 8.27
C THR A 157 9.24 20.63 7.02
N VAL A 158 8.94 19.82 6.00
CA VAL A 158 8.51 20.26 4.68
C VAL A 158 7.25 19.54 4.24
N GLY A 159 6.51 20.13 3.30
CA GLY A 159 5.26 19.59 2.79
C GLY A 159 5.41 18.23 2.09
N ILE A 160 4.37 17.40 2.16
CA ILE A 160 4.29 16.12 1.43
C ILE A 160 3.98 16.30 -0.07
N ASP A 161 3.65 17.51 -0.54
CA ASP A 161 3.47 17.83 -1.96
C ASP A 161 4.81 17.85 -2.70
N ILE A 162 4.79 17.72 -4.03
CA ILE A 162 6.02 17.60 -4.81
C ILE A 162 6.93 18.83 -4.70
N GLN A 163 6.33 20.01 -4.48
CA GLN A 163 7.05 21.28 -4.31
C GLN A 163 7.40 21.58 -2.86
N GLN A 164 7.00 20.72 -1.92
CA GLN A 164 7.28 20.85 -0.49
C GLN A 164 6.75 22.16 0.14
N LYS A 165 5.67 22.71 -0.40
CA LYS A 165 5.07 23.99 0.03
C LYS A 165 3.83 23.81 0.90
N SER A 166 3.19 22.66 0.85
CA SER A 166 2.02 22.34 1.66
C SER A 166 2.36 22.40 3.14
N LYS A 167 1.36 22.75 3.95
CA LYS A 167 1.44 22.63 5.40
C LYS A 167 1.29 21.19 5.88
N LEU A 168 0.86 20.28 5.01
CA LEU A 168 0.68 18.87 5.32
C LEU A 168 2.04 18.18 5.35
N THR A 169 2.40 17.57 6.47
CA THR A 169 3.73 16.96 6.70
C THR A 169 3.66 15.48 7.07
N GLY A 170 2.46 14.90 7.19
CA GLY A 170 2.25 13.48 7.45
C GLY A 170 0.78 13.11 7.27
N PHE A 171 0.31 12.08 7.96
CA PHE A 171 -1.02 11.53 7.73
C PHE A 171 -1.79 11.22 9.02
N LEU A 172 -3.11 11.39 8.97
CA LEU A 172 -4.06 10.63 9.78
C LEU A 172 -4.52 9.42 8.97
N THR A 173 -4.98 8.36 9.64
CA THR A 173 -5.49 7.17 8.97
C THR A 173 -6.95 6.89 9.33
N ALA A 174 -7.70 6.36 8.37
CA ALA A 174 -9.08 5.95 8.56
C ALA A 174 -9.39 4.72 7.68
N SER A 175 -10.47 4.00 7.97
CA SER A 175 -11.02 3.04 7.02
C SER A 175 -11.49 3.78 5.78
N ASP A 176 -11.18 3.28 4.59
CA ASP A 176 -11.65 3.90 3.35
C ASP A 176 -13.19 3.97 3.32
N ASN A 177 -13.74 5.15 3.03
CA ASN A 177 -15.19 5.37 3.00
C ASN A 177 -15.86 4.98 1.66
N LEU A 178 -15.10 4.55 0.66
CA LEU A 178 -15.58 4.10 -0.64
C LEU A 178 -15.33 2.60 -0.83
N ALA A 179 -14.09 2.17 -0.59
CA ALA A 179 -13.66 0.78 -0.74
C ALA A 179 -14.07 -0.07 0.47
N LYS A 180 -14.62 -1.25 0.21
CA LYS A 180 -15.09 -2.19 1.23
C LYS A 180 -14.00 -3.20 1.60
N PRO A 181 -13.95 -3.68 2.85
CA PRO A 181 -13.11 -4.82 3.20
C PRO A 181 -13.41 -6.05 2.33
N LEU A 182 -12.38 -6.85 2.09
CA LEU A 182 -12.43 -8.01 1.21
C LEU A 182 -12.20 -9.29 1.99
N ASP A 183 -12.96 -10.33 1.64
CA ASP A 183 -12.63 -11.72 1.95
C ASP A 183 -11.98 -12.33 0.71
N THR A 184 -10.65 -12.44 0.70
CA THR A 184 -9.90 -13.05 -0.40
C THR A 184 -9.64 -14.54 -0.13
N PRO A 185 -9.24 -15.33 -1.14
CA PRO A 185 -8.75 -16.70 -0.91
C PRO A 185 -7.57 -16.79 0.07
N HIS A 186 -6.84 -15.68 0.29
CA HIS A 186 -5.69 -15.60 1.18
C HIS A 186 -6.01 -15.00 2.56
N GLY A 187 -7.28 -14.67 2.82
CA GLY A 187 -7.72 -14.05 4.07
C GLY A 187 -8.24 -12.63 3.87
N LYS A 188 -8.56 -11.97 4.99
CA LYS A 188 -9.17 -10.64 5.01
C LYS A 188 -8.18 -9.55 4.62
N VAL A 189 -8.69 -8.54 3.91
CA VAL A 189 -7.99 -7.29 3.57
C VAL A 189 -8.88 -6.09 3.90
N GLU A 190 -8.36 -5.14 4.67
CA GLU A 190 -9.00 -3.84 4.90
C GLU A 190 -8.30 -2.72 4.12
N PHE A 191 -9.06 -1.70 3.70
CA PHE A 191 -8.49 -0.52 3.05
C PHE A 191 -8.29 0.61 4.06
N VAL A 192 -7.03 1.00 4.27
CA VAL A 192 -6.64 2.09 5.18
C VAL A 192 -6.28 3.32 4.35
N THR A 193 -7.14 4.34 4.38
CA THR A 193 -6.88 5.60 3.68
C THR A 193 -5.92 6.46 4.48
N LEU A 194 -4.93 7.02 3.77
CA LEU A 194 -4.07 8.08 4.27
C LEU A 194 -4.74 9.43 4.01
N ILE A 195 -4.75 10.31 5.01
CA ILE A 195 -5.35 11.65 4.92
C ILE A 195 -4.30 12.66 5.37
N GLY A 196 -3.88 13.55 4.49
CA GLY A 196 -2.80 14.48 4.77
C GLY A 196 -3.10 15.38 5.98
N ALA A 197 -2.13 15.48 6.89
CA ALA A 197 -2.21 16.16 8.17
C ALA A 197 -1.11 17.21 8.32
N THR A 198 -1.44 18.36 8.89
CA THR A 198 -0.45 19.41 9.17
C THR A 198 0.45 19.02 10.34
N ASP A 199 1.63 19.66 10.44
CA ASP A 199 2.52 19.45 11.57
C ASP A 199 1.87 19.83 12.92
N ALA A 200 1.04 20.87 12.96
CA ALA A 200 0.34 21.30 14.16
C ALA A 200 -0.66 20.25 14.65
N GLU A 201 -1.44 19.66 13.73
CA GLU A 201 -2.37 18.57 14.03
C GLU A 201 -1.64 17.28 14.44
N LEU A 202 -0.54 16.92 13.76
CA LEU A 202 0.24 15.74 14.12
C LEU A 202 0.91 15.91 15.50
N ARG A 203 1.36 17.12 15.81
CA ARG A 203 1.94 17.44 17.12
C ARG A 203 0.88 17.39 18.21
N SER A 204 -0.32 17.93 17.98
CA SER A 204 -1.40 17.86 18.98
C SER A 204 -1.77 16.40 19.30
N VAL A 205 -1.79 15.53 18.30
CA VAL A 205 -2.00 14.08 18.49
C VAL A 205 -0.82 13.43 19.23
N TYR A 206 0.41 13.73 18.83
CA TYR A 206 1.63 13.13 19.38
C TYR A 206 1.87 13.49 20.85
N GLU A 207 1.55 14.72 21.24
CA GLU A 207 1.71 15.24 22.61
C GLU A 207 0.51 14.93 23.51
N SER A 208 -0.58 14.39 22.95
CA SER A 208 -1.79 14.06 23.70
C SER A 208 -1.67 12.71 24.40
N GLU A 209 -2.00 12.69 25.70
CA GLU A 209 -2.24 11.47 26.49
C GLU A 209 -3.41 10.63 25.96
N THR A 210 -4.24 11.20 25.05
CA THR A 210 -5.41 10.56 24.44
C THR A 210 -5.35 10.63 22.91
N SER A 211 -4.18 10.34 22.34
CA SER A 211 -3.89 10.43 20.89
C SER A 211 -5.01 9.90 19.99
N LYS A 212 -5.56 8.71 20.26
CA LYS A 212 -6.65 8.12 19.46
C LYS A 212 -7.95 8.94 19.47
N LEU A 213 -8.30 9.54 20.61
CA LEU A 213 -9.46 10.44 20.69
C LEU A 213 -9.21 11.71 19.87
N GLU A 214 -7.98 12.21 19.89
CA GLU A 214 -7.60 13.40 19.15
C GLU A 214 -7.64 13.16 17.63
N VAL A 215 -7.13 12.02 17.17
CA VAL A 215 -7.28 11.60 15.76
C VAL A 215 -8.74 11.57 15.35
N ARG A 216 -9.63 10.95 16.15
CA ARG A 216 -11.07 10.88 15.84
C ARG A 216 -11.72 12.25 15.72
N LYS A 217 -11.37 13.20 16.59
CA LYS A 217 -11.88 14.58 16.50
C LYS A 217 -11.41 15.25 15.21
N LEU A 218 -10.11 15.17 14.90
CA LEU A 218 -9.57 15.76 13.67
C LEU A 218 -10.22 15.16 12.42
N LEU A 219 -10.41 13.84 12.38
CA LEU A 219 -11.12 13.18 11.28
C LEU A 219 -12.57 13.66 11.15
N GLN A 220 -13.26 13.86 12.28
CA GLN A 220 -14.63 14.39 12.29
C GLN A 220 -14.67 15.85 11.80
N GLU A 221 -13.72 16.68 12.21
CA GLU A 221 -13.62 18.09 11.81
C GLU A 221 -13.22 18.27 10.34
N LEU A 222 -12.36 17.40 9.81
CA LEU A 222 -12.05 17.36 8.37
C LEU A 222 -13.29 17.08 7.51
N GLY A 223 -14.21 16.24 8.01
CA GLY A 223 -15.50 15.94 7.40
C GLY A 223 -15.45 15.14 6.09
N ASN A 224 -14.26 14.85 5.56
CA ASN A 224 -14.03 13.99 4.40
C ASN A 224 -12.61 13.38 4.45
N GLN A 225 -12.32 12.46 3.52
CA GLN A 225 -11.04 11.76 3.44
C GLN A 225 -10.13 12.26 2.30
N ILE A 226 -10.46 13.41 1.68
CA ILE A 226 -9.72 13.97 0.56
C ILE A 226 -8.58 14.84 1.10
N THR A 227 -7.37 14.57 0.64
CA THR A 227 -6.21 15.41 0.91
C THR A 227 -6.19 16.58 -0.06
N ASP A 228 -6.33 17.80 0.46
CA ASP A 228 -6.13 19.06 -0.26
C ASP A 228 -4.84 19.71 0.25
N TYR A 229 -3.79 19.73 -0.59
CA TYR A 229 -2.50 20.30 -0.23
C TYR A 229 -2.56 21.80 0.14
N ASN A 230 -3.65 22.51 -0.17
CA ASN A 230 -3.84 23.92 0.16
C ASN A 230 -4.62 24.15 1.46
N ARG A 231 -5.15 23.09 2.10
CA ARG A 231 -5.94 23.25 3.33
C ARG A 231 -5.10 23.85 4.46
N GLN A 232 -5.78 24.57 5.34
CA GLN A 232 -5.16 25.10 6.55
C GLN A 232 -5.30 24.10 7.71
N SER A 233 -4.52 24.33 8.77
CA SER A 233 -4.62 23.59 10.04
C SER A 233 -6.00 23.79 10.66
N LEU A 234 -6.53 22.74 11.28
CA LEU A 234 -7.72 22.79 12.14
C LEU A 234 -7.39 23.24 13.57
N VAL A 235 -6.12 23.13 13.97
CA VAL A 235 -5.58 23.53 15.28
C VAL A 235 -4.90 24.88 15.19
#